data_AF-A0A5E5QV17-F1
#
_entry.id   AF-A0A5E5QV17-F1
#
_cell.length_a   1.000
_cell.length_b   1.000
_cell.length_c   1.000
_cell.angle_alpha   90.00
_cell.angle_beta   90.00
_cell.angle_gamma   90.00
#
_symmetry.space_group_name_H-M   'P 1'
#
loop_
_entity.id
_entity.type
_entity.pdbx_description
1 polymer ?
#
loop_
_entity_poly.entity_id
_entity_poly.type
_entity_poly.pdbx_seq_one_letter_code
_entity_poly.pdbx_strand_id
1 'polypeptide(L)' 'MLPSRIARVERLPLTAEGKLDRRALLAALAAEAAAQTLEAPANATEAALLEIWKSVLKRPAIGVSDNFFRSAATPSA' A
#
# COMPACT_ATOMS: atom_id res chain seq x y z
N MET A 1 -1.23 9.82 14.97
CA MET A 1 -0.17 9.12 14.22
C MET A 1 -0.73 7.78 13.75
N LEU A 2 -0.53 7.40 12.49
CA LEU A 2 -1.04 6.14 11.92
C LEU A 2 0.15 5.33 11.36
N PRO A 3 0.25 4.01 11.63
CA PRO A 3 1.31 3.19 11.06
C PRO A 3 1.19 3.12 9.54
N SER A 4 2.31 3.29 8.84
CA SER A 4 2.35 3.26 7.37
C SER A 4 2.29 1.85 6.79
N ARG A 5 2.59 0.82 7.60
CA ARG A 5 2.49 -0.60 7.23
C ARG A 5 2.13 -1.42 8.46
N ILE A 6 1.33 -2.46 8.24
CA ILE A 6 0.94 -3.45 9.23
C ILE A 6 1.19 -4.80 8.59
N ALA A 7 1.78 -5.73 9.34
CA ALA A 7 1.94 -7.12 8.89
C ALA A 7 1.43 -8.09 9.93
N ARG A 8 0.78 -9.15 9.46
CA ARG A 8 0.34 -10.25 10.32
C ARG A 8 1.45 -11.29 10.44
N VAL A 9 1.86 -11.60 11.66
CA VAL A 9 2.76 -12.70 11.98
C VAL A 9 2.06 -13.70 12.89
N GLU A 10 2.17 -15.00 12.60
CA GLU A 10 1.58 -16.03 13.45
C GLU A 10 2.26 -16.13 14.82
N ARG A 11 3.56 -15.84 14.86
CA ARG A 11 4.36 -15.76 16.07
C ARG A 11 5.38 -14.63 15.95
N LEU A 12 5.67 -13.97 17.06
CA LEU A 12 6.78 -13.02 17.12
C LEU A 12 8.10 -13.75 16.87
N PRO A 13 8.89 -13.35 15.85
CA PRO A 13 10.18 -13.96 15.60
C PRO A 13 11.14 -13.54 16.70
N LEU A 14 11.73 -14.51 17.38
CA LEU A 14 12.70 -14.29 18.44
C LEU A 14 14.06 -14.86 18.01
N THR A 15 15.15 -14.25 18.45
CA THR A 15 16.51 -14.80 18.33
C THR A 15 16.67 -16.00 19.27
N ALA A 16 17.78 -16.74 19.15
CA ALA A 16 18.08 -17.87 20.04
C ALA A 16 18.11 -17.47 21.52
N GLU A 17 18.43 -16.21 21.80
CA GLU A 17 18.46 -15.61 23.14
C GLU A 17 17.10 -15.07 23.60
N GLY A 18 16.03 -15.29 22.83
CA GLY A 18 14.66 -14.87 23.15
C GLY A 18 14.36 -13.39 22.91
N LYS A 19 15.27 -12.64 22.28
CA LYS A 19 15.03 -11.23 21.92
C LYS A 19 14.23 -11.13 20.64
N LEU A 20 13.46 -10.06 20.46
CA LEU A 20 12.75 -9.83 19.20
C LEU A 20 13.73 -9.71 18.02
N ASP A 21 13.57 -10.60 17.04
CA ASP A 21 14.33 -10.54 15.80
C ASP A 21 13.68 -9.53 14.84
N ARG A 22 14.18 -8.28 14.90
CA ARG A 22 13.71 -7.19 14.05
C ARG A 22 13.98 -7.44 12.56
N ARG A 23 15.02 -8.20 12.20
CA ARG A 23 15.34 -8.48 10.80
C ARG A 23 14.29 -9.40 10.20
N ALA A 24 13.93 -10.47 10.91
CA ALA A 24 12.86 -11.36 10.51
C ALA A 24 11.51 -10.62 10.40
N LEU A 25 11.23 -9.71 11.34
CA LEU A 25 10.01 -8.90 11.31
C LEU A 25 9.95 -7.95 10.11
N LEU A 26 11.07 -7.30 9.77
CA LEU A 26 11.16 -6.44 8.58
C LEU A 26 11.01 -7.23 7.28
N ALA A 27 11.53 -8.47 7.23
CA ALA A 27 11.36 -9.34 6.07
C ALA A 27 9.90 -9.73 5.85
N ALA A 28 9.16 -10.05 6.93
CA ALA A 28 7.72 -10.33 6.86
C ALA A 28 6.94 -9.11 6.33
N LEU A 29 7.26 -7.91 6.83
CA LEU A 29 6.65 -6.65 6.38
C LEU A 29 6.93 -6.33 4.91
N ALA A 30 8.09 -6.74 4.38
CA ALA A 30 8.47 -6.51 2.99
C ALA A 30 7.75 -7.46 2.02
N ALA A 31 7.51 -8.71 2.43
CA ALA A 31 6.81 -9.70 1.61
C ALA A 31 5.36 -9.27 1.28
N GLU A 32 4.67 -8.62 2.22
CA GLU A 32 3.29 -8.14 2.04
C GLU A 32 3.21 -6.93 1.09
N ALA A 33 4.28 -6.14 0.98
CA ALA A 33 4.31 -4.96 0.11
C ALA A 33 4.40 -5.28 -1.39
N ALA A 34 4.83 -6.49 -1.75
CA ALA A 34 4.98 -6.90 -3.15
C ALA A 34 3.63 -7.22 -3.83
N ALA A 35 2.53 -7.26 -3.09
CA ALA A 35 1.19 -7.61 -3.59
C ALA A 35 0.34 -6.41 -4.03
N GLN A 36 0.94 -5.23 -4.31
CA GLN A 36 0.20 -4.13 -4.93
C GLN A 36 0.06 -4.36 -6.44
N THR A 37 -0.73 -5.36 -6.80
CA THR A 37 -1.26 -5.49 -8.17
C THR A 37 -2.26 -4.38 -8.43
N LEU A 38 -2.33 -3.88 -9.67
CA LEU A 38 -3.41 -3.01 -10.12
C LEU A 38 -4.72 -3.81 -10.03
N GLU A 39 -5.44 -3.66 -8.91
CA GLU A 39 -6.73 -4.29 -8.72
C GLU A 39 -7.75 -3.71 -9.69
N ALA A 40 -8.56 -4.59 -10.29
CA ALA A 40 -9.67 -4.18 -11.13
C ALA A 40 -10.79 -3.59 -10.25
N PRO A 41 -11.54 -2.58 -10.73
CA PRO A 41 -12.69 -2.05 -10.01
C PRO A 41 -13.73 -3.14 -9.77
N ALA A 42 -14.18 -3.27 -8.52
CA ALA A 42 -15.16 -4.26 -8.09
C ALA A 42 -16.60 -3.84 -8.40
N ASN A 43 -16.84 -2.55 -8.68
CA ASN A 43 -18.17 -2.00 -8.95
C ASN A 43 -18.12 -0.81 -9.93
N ALA A 44 -19.30 -0.39 -10.39
CA ALA A 44 -19.45 0.72 -11.34
C ALA A 44 -18.97 2.07 -10.78
N THR A 45 -19.09 2.28 -9.47
CA THR A 45 -18.64 3.51 -8.81
C THR A 45 -17.12 3.63 -8.85
N GLU A 46 -16.40 2.57 -8.51
CA GLU A 46 -14.94 2.52 -8.59
C GLU A 46 -14.44 2.73 -10.03
N ALA A 47 -15.10 2.12 -11.01
CA ALA A 47 -14.77 2.33 -12.42
C ALA A 47 -14.94 3.80 -12.84
N ALA A 48 -16.06 4.43 -12.44
CA ALA A 48 -16.29 5.86 -12.73
C ALA A 48 -15.25 6.76 -12.05
N LEU A 49 -14.90 6.47 -10.79
CA LEU A 49 -13.87 7.22 -10.06
C LEU A 49 -12.49 7.08 -10.70
N LEU A 50 -12.11 5.88 -11.15
CA LEU A 50 -10.84 5.66 -11.84
C LEU A 50 -10.72 6.52 -13.11
N GLU A 51 -11.78 6.60 -13.92
CA GLU A 51 -11.77 7.44 -15.12
C GLU A 51 -11.63 8.93 -14.79
N ILE A 52 -12.34 9.40 -13.76
CA ILE A 52 -12.19 10.78 -13.26
C ILE A 52 -10.74 11.02 -12.80
N TRP A 53 -10.16 10.10 -12.03
CA TRP A 53 -8.80 10.25 -11.51
C TRP A 53 -7.76 10.25 -12.63
N LYS A 54 -7.88 9.36 -13.62
CA LYS A 54 -7.01 9.38 -14.82
C LYS A 54 -7.10 10.73 -15.54
N SER A 55 -8.30 11.29 -15.65
CA SER A 55 -8.51 12.58 -16.32
C SER A 55 -7.89 13.78 -15.58
N VAL A 56 -7.95 13.77 -14.24
CA VAL A 56 -7.45 14.85 -13.37
C VAL A 56 -5.94 14.75 -13.19
N LEU A 57 -5.43 13.55 -12.91
CA LEU A 57 -4.01 13.32 -12.63
C LEU A 57 -3.17 13.14 -13.89
N LYS A 58 -3.80 12.98 -15.07
CA LYS A 58 -3.13 12.72 -16.36
C LYS A 58 -2.20 11.51 -16.33
N ARG A 59 -2.53 10.48 -15.55
CA ARG A 59 -1.78 9.22 -15.45
C ARG A 59 -2.65 8.05 -15.90
N PRO A 60 -2.18 7.19 -16.82
CA PRO A 60 -2.98 6.08 -17.34
C PRO A 60 -3.07 4.88 -16.38
N ALA A 61 -2.07 4.69 -15.52
CA ALA A 61 -1.99 3.59 -14.56
C ALA A 61 -2.31 4.10 -13.14
N ILE A 62 -3.59 4.01 -12.78
CA ILE A 62 -4.12 4.27 -11.43
C ILE A 62 -4.92 3.04 -11.03
N GLY A 63 -4.60 2.46 -9.88
CA GLY A 63 -5.32 1.34 -9.27
C GLY A 63 -6.38 1.81 -8.28
N VAL A 64 -7.34 0.94 -7.96
CA VAL A 64 -8.43 1.24 -7.02
C VAL A 64 -7.91 1.55 -5.61
N SER A 65 -6.79 0.92 -5.23
CA SER A 65 -6.12 1.11 -3.94
C SER A 65 -5.14 2.29 -3.90
N ASP A 66 -5.01 3.05 -4.99
CA ASP A 66 -4.07 4.18 -5.04
C ASP A 66 -4.55 5.36 -4.19
N ASN A 67 -3.59 6.06 -3.59
CA ASN A 67 -3.88 7.26 -2.83
C ASN A 67 -3.80 8.51 -3.72
N PHE A 68 -4.93 9.19 -3.90
CA PHE A 68 -5.04 10.40 -4.70
C PHE A 68 -3.96 11.43 -4.36
N PHE A 69 -3.82 11.79 -3.08
CA PHE A 69 -2.95 12.89 -2.64
C PHE A 69 -1.47 12.56 -2.71
N ARG A 70 -1.11 11.27 -2.65
CA ARG A 70 0.27 10.84 -2.90
C ARG A 70 0.59 10.85 -4.40
N SER A 71 -0.42 10.58 -5.23
CA SER A 71 -0.28 10.51 -6.69
C SER A 71 -0.38 11.88 -7.38
N ALA A 72 -1.12 12.81 -6.79
CA ALA A 72 -1.10 14.23 -7.12
C ALA A 72 0.20 14.82 -6.55
N ALA A 73 1.02 15.44 -7.38
CA ALA A 73 2.10 16.27 -6.86
C ALA A 73 1.46 17.30 -5.91
N THR A 74 1.82 17.25 -4.63
CA THR A 74 1.40 18.26 -3.67
C THR A 74 1.69 19.64 -4.26
N PRO A 75 0.73 20.58 -4.26
CA PRO A 75 1.06 21.95 -4.59
C PRO A 75 2.08 22.39 -3.54
N SER A 76 3.29 22.71 -4.00
CA SER A 76 4.28 23.37 -3.15
C SER A 76 3.64 24.66 -2.64
N ALA A 77 3.44 24.73 -1.31
CA ALA A 77 3.27 26.01 -0.63
C ALA A 77 4.61 26.75 -0.61
#